data_AF-A0A1Q3GKB0-F1
#
_entry.id   AF-A0A1Q3GKB0-F1
#
_cell.length_a   1.000
_cell.length_b   1.000
_cell.length_c   1.000
_cell.angle_alpha   90.00
_cell.angle_beta   90.00
_cell.angle_gamma   90.00
#
_symmetry.space_group_name_H-M   'P 1'
#
loop_
_entity.id
_entity.type
_entity.pdbx_description
1 polymer ?
#
loop_
_entity_poly.entity_id
_entity_poly.type
_entity_poly.pdbx_seq_one_letter_code
_entity_poly.pdbx_strand_id
1 'polypeptide(L)'
;MTTLVNPSYIRESIMKNKKTALSRSHQAIILMQQAKSFFESRQYNQALNYYTQVIDLGTTLNNLAYTLYMRGCAYEAVGNIEEACLDWNEAQELNQLHSLGVDCIQQALAKYQA
;
A
#
# COMPACT_ATOMS: atom_id res chain seq x y z
N MET A 1 -21.03 21.20 -33.96
CA MET A 1 -19.59 21.11 -34.26
C MET A 1 -18.99 20.03 -33.38
N THR A 2 -18.98 18.80 -33.87
CA THR A 2 -18.45 17.63 -33.17
C THR A 2 -16.93 17.65 -33.30
N THR A 3 -16.22 17.96 -32.22
CA THR A 3 -14.76 17.79 -32.16
C THR A 3 -14.45 16.31 -32.32
N LEU A 4 -14.12 15.90 -33.55
CA LEU A 4 -13.52 14.61 -33.86
C LEU A 4 -12.14 14.57 -33.22
N VAL A 5 -12.08 14.23 -31.94
CA VAL A 5 -10.81 13.92 -31.29
C VAL A 5 -10.28 12.66 -31.97
N ASN A 6 -9.16 12.81 -32.68
CA ASN A 6 -8.57 11.75 -33.50
C ASN A 6 -8.38 10.47 -32.66
N PRO A 7 -9.00 9.33 -33.03
CA PRO A 7 -8.92 8.09 -32.26
C PRO A 7 -7.49 7.61 -31.99
N SER A 8 -6.52 7.95 -32.85
CA SER A 8 -5.10 7.63 -32.65
C SER A 8 -4.51 8.39 -31.45
N TYR A 9 -4.83 9.68 -31.29
CA TYR A 9 -4.36 10.51 -30.18
C TYR A 9 -4.91 10.02 -28.83
N ILE A 10 -6.19 9.64 -28.81
CA ILE A 10 -6.82 9.04 -27.62
C ILE A 10 -6.11 7.72 -27.27
N ARG A 11 -5.87 6.85 -28.26
CA ARG A 11 -5.19 5.56 -28.05
C ARG A 11 -3.77 5.74 -27.50
N GLU A 12 -2.99 6.65 -28.06
CA GLU A 12 -1.63 6.95 -27.57
C GLU A 12 -1.63 7.52 -26.15
N SER A 13 -2.56 8.44 -25.84
CA SER A 13 -2.71 9.01 -24.50
C SER A 13 -3.10 7.95 -23.47
N ILE A 14 -4.05 7.07 -23.82
CA ILE A 14 -4.45 5.93 -22.97
C ILE A 14 -3.29 4.95 -22.78
N MET A 15 -2.56 4.61 -23.85
CA MET A 15 -1.41 3.69 -23.78
C MET A 15 -0.25 4.27 -22.96
N LYS A 16 0.03 5.57 -23.10
CA LYS A 16 1.03 6.29 -22.32
C LYS A 16 0.64 6.32 -20.83
N ASN A 17 -0.60 6.69 -20.52
CA ASN A 17 -1.13 6.68 -19.16
C ASN A 17 -1.12 5.27 -18.53
N LYS A 18 -1.47 4.25 -19.31
CA LYS A 18 -1.42 2.85 -18.86
C LYS A 18 0.01 2.39 -18.63
N LYS A 19 0.97 2.77 -19.48
CA LYS A 19 2.40 2.48 -19.30
C LYS A 19 2.96 3.18 -18.07
N THR A 20 2.58 4.43 -17.81
CA THR A 20 3.00 5.16 -16.60
C THR A 20 2.37 4.59 -15.34
N ALA A 21 1.09 4.20 -15.37
CA ALA A 21 0.44 3.53 -14.25
C ALA A 21 1.05 2.15 -13.97
N LEU A 22 1.36 1.39 -15.02
CA LEU A 22 2.09 0.12 -14.93
C LEU A 22 3.50 0.34 -14.38
N SER A 23 4.19 1.41 -14.76
CA SER A 23 5.51 1.74 -14.20
C SER A 23 5.43 2.07 -12.71
N ARG A 24 4.40 2.81 -12.28
CA ARG A 24 4.19 3.14 -10.87
C ARG A 24 3.86 1.90 -10.04
N SER A 25 3.02 1.00 -10.55
CA SER A 25 2.72 -0.24 -9.85
C SER A 25 3.93 -1.17 -9.75
N HIS A 26 4.77 -1.26 -10.78
CA HIS A 26 6.03 -2.00 -10.70
C HIS A 26 6.99 -1.39 -9.68
N GLN A 27 7.13 -0.06 -9.65
CA GLN A 27 7.96 0.63 -8.68
C GLN A 27 7.44 0.43 -7.25
N ALA A 28 6.13 0.46 -7.04
CA ALA A 28 5.51 0.16 -5.74
C ALA A 28 5.86 -1.26 -5.27
N ILE A 29 5.80 -2.26 -6.15
CA ILE A 29 6.17 -3.64 -5.80
C ILE A 29 7.63 -3.75 -5.36
N ILE A 30 8.55 -3.06 -6.03
CA ILE A 30 9.98 -3.05 -5.66
C ILE A 30 10.17 -2.42 -4.27
N LEU A 31 9.54 -1.28 -4.02
CA LEU A 31 9.60 -0.60 -2.72
C LEU A 31 9.00 -1.47 -1.61
N MET A 32 7.89 -2.18 -1.88
CA MET A 32 7.30 -3.13 -0.93
C MET A 32 8.26 -4.28 -0.59
N GLN A 33 8.96 -4.83 -1.59
CA GLN A 33 9.96 -5.89 -1.37
C GLN A 33 11.13 -5.38 -0.52
N GLN A 34 11.61 -4.16 -0.78
CA GLN A 34 12.65 -3.52 0.04
C GLN A 34 12.18 -3.32 1.48
N ALA A 35 11.00 -2.75 1.66
CA ALA A 35 10.41 -2.54 2.99
C ALA A 35 10.32 -3.86 3.78
N LYS A 36 9.83 -4.93 3.13
CA LYS A 36 9.76 -6.27 3.73
C LYS A 36 11.14 -6.81 4.12
N SER A 37 12.14 -6.65 3.26
CA SER A 37 13.51 -7.09 3.56
C SER A 37 14.11 -6.35 4.76
N PHE A 38 13.89 -5.03 4.87
CA PHE A 38 14.30 -4.27 6.05
C PHE A 38 13.53 -4.68 7.31
N PHE A 39 12.23 -4.95 7.19
CA PHE A 39 11.40 -5.46 8.28
C PHE A 39 11.90 -6.81 8.80
N GLU A 40 12.18 -7.76 7.91
CA GLU A 40 12.75 -9.08 8.25
C GLU A 40 14.13 -8.95 8.90
N SER A 41 14.90 -7.94 8.49
CA SER A 41 16.20 -7.59 9.09
C SER A 41 16.08 -6.80 10.40
N ARG A 42 14.85 -6.61 10.93
CA ARG A 42 14.52 -5.80 12.13
C ARG A 42 14.94 -4.34 12.04
N GLN A 43 15.20 -3.84 10.83
CA GLN A 43 15.51 -2.43 10.57
C GLN A 43 14.20 -1.66 10.35
N TYR A 44 13.40 -1.57 11.41
CA TYR A 44 12.01 -1.12 11.33
C TYR A 44 11.86 0.32 10.84
N ASN A 45 12.72 1.25 11.26
CA ASN A 45 12.68 2.64 10.78
C ASN A 45 12.90 2.75 9.25
N GLN A 46 13.78 1.92 8.69
CA GLN A 46 13.97 1.87 7.23
C GLN A 46 12.77 1.24 6.56
N ALA A 47 12.21 0.16 7.12
CA ALA A 47 11.00 -0.46 6.62
C ALA A 47 9.83 0.54 6.56
N LEU A 48 9.63 1.32 7.63
CA LEU A 48 8.62 2.40 7.71
C LEU A 48 8.80 3.41 6.57
N ASN A 49 10.03 3.89 6.35
CA ASN A 49 10.31 4.84 5.27
C ASN A 49 9.96 4.28 3.88
N TYR A 50 10.25 3.00 3.61
CA TYR A 50 9.89 2.39 2.33
C TYR A 50 8.38 2.11 2.21
N TYR A 51 7.71 1.67 3.28
CA TYR A 51 6.26 1.49 3.26
C TYR A 51 5.52 2.81 3.02
N THR A 52 5.98 3.92 3.62
CA THR A 52 5.41 5.24 3.35
C THR A 52 5.59 5.65 1.89
N GLN A 53 6.77 5.42 1.30
CA GLN A 53 6.97 5.68 -0.13
C GLN A 53 6.05 4.86 -1.04
N VAL A 54 5.70 3.61 -0.67
CA VAL A 54 4.73 2.80 -1.42
C VAL A 54 3.35 3.46 -1.43
N ILE A 55 2.92 3.99 -0.29
CA ILE A 55 1.64 4.68 -0.12
C ILE A 55 1.64 5.99 -0.92
N ASP A 56 2.68 6.81 -0.77
CA ASP A 56 2.83 8.10 -1.46
C ASP A 56 2.88 7.96 -2.99
N LEU A 57 3.52 6.90 -3.49
CA LEU A 57 3.61 6.61 -4.92
C LEU A 57 2.24 6.26 -5.53
N GLY A 58 1.31 5.81 -4.70
CA GLY A 58 0.03 5.24 -5.11
C GLY A 58 0.19 3.81 -5.59
N THR A 59 -0.50 2.89 -4.93
CA THR A 59 -0.49 1.45 -5.25
C THR A 59 -1.92 0.92 -5.40
N THR A 60 -2.08 -0.32 -5.85
CA THR A 60 -3.41 -0.94 -5.93
C THR A 60 -4.01 -1.13 -4.54
N LEU A 61 -5.33 -1.20 -4.42
CA LEU A 61 -6.00 -1.38 -3.11
C LEU A 61 -5.47 -2.62 -2.36
N ASN A 62 -5.21 -3.72 -3.07
CA ASN A 62 -4.67 -4.95 -2.47
C ASN A 62 -3.28 -4.74 -1.89
N ASN A 63 -2.41 -4.04 -2.64
CA ASN A 63 -1.07 -3.73 -2.17
C ASN A 63 -1.11 -2.70 -1.05
N LEU A 64 -2.07 -1.77 -1.06
CA LEU A 64 -2.23 -0.75 -0.03
C LEU A 64 -2.61 -1.40 1.30
N ALA A 65 -3.61 -2.28 1.33
CA ALA A 65 -4.01 -3.00 2.54
C ALA A 65 -2.85 -3.80 3.15
N TYR A 66 -2.10 -4.55 2.33
CA TYR A 66 -0.90 -5.25 2.79
C TYR A 66 0.19 -4.30 3.31
N THR A 67 0.42 -3.19 2.61
CA THR A 67 1.43 -2.19 2.97
C THR A 67 1.10 -1.54 4.31
N LEU A 68 -0.15 -1.13 4.52
CA LEU A 68 -0.63 -0.58 5.79
C LEU A 68 -0.51 -1.61 6.91
N TYR A 69 -0.89 -2.87 6.67
CA TYR A 69 -0.73 -3.92 7.68
C TYR A 69 0.73 -4.07 8.13
N MET A 70 1.66 -4.18 7.18
CA MET A 70 3.08 -4.36 7.48
C MET A 70 3.71 -3.09 8.08
N ARG A 71 3.26 -1.90 7.67
CA ARG A 71 3.70 -0.63 8.26
C ARG A 71 3.23 -0.52 9.71
N GLY A 72 2.00 -0.95 10.01
CA GLY A 72 1.49 -1.07 11.38
C GLY A 72 2.32 -2.03 12.23
N CYS A 73 2.71 -3.19 11.70
CA CYS A 73 3.65 -4.09 12.40
C CYS A 73 5.03 -3.45 12.65
N ALA A 74 5.52 -2.62 11.72
CA ALA A 74 6.78 -1.91 11.90
C ALA A 74 6.67 -0.80 12.95
N TYR A 75 5.55 -0.08 12.99
CA TYR A 75 5.24 0.90 14.04
C TYR A 75 5.13 0.25 15.41
N GLU A 76 4.42 -0.89 15.50
CA GLU A 76 4.35 -1.71 16.72
C GLU A 76 5.76 -2.07 17.22
N ALA A 77 6.63 -2.53 16.32
CA ALA A 77 7.99 -2.95 16.67
C ALA A 77 8.89 -1.81 17.16
N VAL A 78 8.61 -0.55 16.78
CA VAL A 78 9.31 0.63 17.31
C VAL A 78 8.58 1.27 18.51
N GLY A 79 7.48 0.67 18.97
CA GLY A 79 6.71 1.13 20.13
C GLY A 79 5.66 2.20 19.82
N ASN A 80 5.41 2.51 18.55
CA ASN A 80 4.46 3.54 18.14
C ASN A 80 3.07 2.93 17.89
N ILE A 81 2.38 2.58 18.98
CA ILE A 81 1.17 1.76 18.93
C ILE A 81 -0.02 2.51 18.32
N GLU A 82 -0.13 3.81 18.53
CA GLU A 82 -1.25 4.61 18.02
C GLU A 82 -1.29 4.59 16.49
N GLU A 83 -0.15 4.85 15.85
CA GLU A 83 0.02 4.79 14.40
C GLU A 83 -0.13 3.37 13.86
N ALA A 84 0.30 2.35 14.61
CA ALA A 84 0.06 0.96 14.25
C ALA A 84 -1.44 0.64 14.18
N CYS A 85 -2.21 1.05 15.19
CA CYS A 85 -3.66 0.87 15.22
C CYS A 85 -4.36 1.64 14.11
N LEU A 86 -3.93 2.87 13.79
CA LEU A 86 -4.47 3.63 12.66
C LEU A 86 -4.27 2.90 11.34
N ASP A 87 -3.04 2.45 11.06
CA ASP A 87 -2.72 1.71 9.84
C ASP A 87 -3.50 0.39 9.74
N TRP A 88 -3.64 -0.34 10.85
CA TRP A 88 -4.40 -1.59 10.88
C TRP A 88 -5.91 -1.38 10.69
N ASN A 89 -6.48 -0.32 11.25
CA ASN A 89 -7.88 0.02 11.03
C ASN A 89 -8.13 0.35 9.55
N GLU A 90 -7.29 1.18 8.94
CA GLU A 90 -7.41 1.51 7.52
C GLU A 90 -7.25 0.26 6.64
N ALA A 91 -6.28 -0.62 6.95
CA ALA A 91 -6.11 -1.90 6.27
C ALA A 91 -7.34 -2.81 6.41
N GLN A 92 -8.00 -2.81 7.58
CA GLN A 92 -9.22 -3.57 7.82
C GLN A 92 -10.38 -3.05 6.97
N GLU A 93 -10.59 -1.74 6.91
CA GLU A 93 -11.63 -1.11 6.10
C GLU A 93 -11.46 -1.46 4.61
N LEU A 94 -10.22 -1.42 4.11
CA LEU A 94 -9.89 -1.82 2.74
C LEU A 94 -10.18 -3.30 2.46
N ASN A 95 -9.88 -4.20 3.41
CA ASN A 95 -10.18 -5.63 3.26
C ASN A 95 -11.67 -5.95 3.33
N GLN A 96 -12.45 -5.23 4.16
CA GLN A 96 -13.90 -5.38 4.20
C GLN A 96 -14.54 -4.94 2.87
N LEU A 97 -14.01 -3.87 2.27
CA LEU A 97 -14.45 -3.39 0.96
C LEU A 97 -14.01 -4.33 -0.18
N HIS A 98 -12.88 -5.02 -0.01
CA HIS A 98 -12.28 -5.88 -1.02
C HIS A 98 -11.85 -7.21 -0.35
N SER A 99 -12.78 -8.17 -0.27
CA SER A 99 -12.66 -9.47 0.43
C SER A 99 -11.29 -10.15 0.30
N LEU A 100 -10.38 -9.77 1.19
CA LEU A 100 -9.07 -10.37 1.37
C LEU A 100 -9.03 -10.81 2.83
N GLY A 101 -9.09 -12.12 3.04
CA GLY A 101 -9.08 -12.75 4.36
C GLY A 101 -7.71 -12.61 5.02
N VAL A 102 -7.52 -11.55 5.80
CA VAL A 102 -6.34 -11.38 6.65
C VAL A 102 -6.80 -11.30 8.11
N ASP A 103 -7.09 -12.47 8.69
CA ASP A 103 -7.45 -12.64 10.11
C ASP A 103 -6.41 -12.02 11.06
N CYS A 104 -5.17 -11.84 10.57
CA CYS A 104 -4.07 -11.23 11.32
C CYS A 104 -4.32 -9.76 11.72
N ILE A 105 -5.14 -9.01 10.98
CA ILE A 105 -5.43 -7.61 11.31
C ILE A 105 -6.34 -7.52 12.54
N GLN A 106 -7.35 -8.39 12.63
CA GLN A 106 -8.23 -8.45 13.80
C GLN A 106 -7.44 -8.85 15.05
N GLN A 107 -6.52 -9.81 14.94
CA GLN A 107 -5.64 -10.20 16.04
C GLN A 107 -4.73 -9.05 16.49
N ALA A 108 -4.15 -8.31 15.54
CA ALA A 108 -3.30 -7.16 15.84
C ALA A 108 -4.07 -6.07 16.59
N LEU A 109 -5.28 -5.72 16.14
CA LEU A 109 -6.13 -4.74 16.80
C LEU A 109 -6.63 -5.21 18.17
N ALA A 110 -7.06 -6.47 18.29
CA ALA A 110 -7.58 -7.03 19.53
C ALA A 110 -6.56 -7.02 20.68
N LYS A 111 -5.26 -7.07 20.38
CA LYS A 111 -4.18 -6.94 21.38
C LYS A 111 -4.22 -5.60 22.13
N TYR A 112 -4.79 -4.57 21.52
CA TYR A 112 -4.81 -3.19 22.03
C TYR A 112 -6.21 -2.66 22.33
N GLN A 113 -7.24 -3.49 22.18
CA GLN A 113 -8.60 -3.20 22.64
C GLN A 113 -8.77 -3.77 24.06
N ALA A 114 -8.99 -2.89 25.04
CA ALA A 114 -9.27 -3.25 26.43
C ALA A 114 -10.78 -3.32 26.70
#